data_AF-A0A7S2IVA6-F1
#
_entry.id   AF-A0A7S2IVA6-F1
#
_cell.length_a   1.000
_cell.length_b   1.000
_cell.length_c   1.000
_cell.angle_alpha   90.00
_cell.angle_beta   90.00
_cell.angle_gamma   90.00
#
_symmetry.space_group_name_H-M   'P 1'
#
loop_
_entity.id
_entity.type
_entity.pdbx_description
1 polymer ?
#
loop_
_entity_poly.entity_id
_entity_poly.type
_entity_poly.pdbx_seq_one_letter_code
_entity_poly.pdbx_strand_id
1 'polypeptide(L)'
;GPFTSISARMLAAAVAFDLDFRKRSDATLVDRLGPPIVDVPRLHPDLAVGVQIGNSDSRFEIGICTAIELIQGDGGRRKVAALVGGYHSSISIPVASINAWFEVPQVS
;
A
#
# COMPACT_ATOMS: atom_id res chain seq x y z
N GLY A 1 12.14 11.71 -12.30
CA GLY A 1 10.97 11.37 -13.14
C GLY A 1 9.73 11.98 -12.51
N PRO A 2 8.67 12.33 -13.26
CA PRO A 2 7.62 13.13 -12.68
C PRO A 2 6.81 12.27 -11.71
N PHE A 3 6.84 12.66 -10.43
CA PHE A 3 5.72 12.42 -9.55
C PHE A 3 4.52 13.12 -10.18
N THR A 4 3.62 12.37 -10.79
CA THR A 4 2.35 12.97 -11.23
C THR A 4 1.56 13.36 -9.98
N SER A 5 0.74 14.41 -10.06
CA SER A 5 -0.09 14.87 -8.93
C SER A 5 -0.98 13.75 -8.35
N ILE A 6 -1.29 12.73 -9.17
CA ILE A 6 -2.06 11.54 -8.80
C ILE A 6 -1.22 10.62 -7.89
N SER A 7 0.04 10.36 -8.22
CA SER A 7 0.96 9.59 -7.37
C SER A 7 1.19 10.26 -6.01
N ALA A 8 1.26 11.59 -5.97
CA ALA A 8 1.42 12.34 -4.72
C ALA A 8 0.18 12.23 -3.82
N ARG A 9 -1.05 12.24 -4.39
CA ARG A 9 -2.28 12.05 -3.63
C ARG A 9 -2.41 10.63 -3.09
N MET A 10 -2.10 9.63 -3.90
CA MET A 10 -2.13 8.22 -3.45
C MET A 10 -1.11 7.98 -2.34
N LEU A 11 0.10 8.53 -2.49
CA LEU A 11 1.14 8.48 -1.46
C LEU A 11 0.70 9.20 -0.17
N ALA A 12 0.15 10.41 -0.29
CA ALA A 12 -0.36 11.15 0.87
C ALA A 12 -1.49 10.39 1.58
N ALA A 13 -2.40 9.75 0.83
CA ALA A 13 -3.46 8.93 1.40
C ALA A 13 -2.91 7.67 2.11
N ALA A 14 -1.93 6.98 1.52
CA ALA A 14 -1.30 5.83 2.15
C ALA A 14 -0.55 6.21 3.44
N VAL A 15 0.17 7.34 3.43
CA VAL A 15 0.85 7.87 4.62
C VAL A 15 -0.16 8.33 5.67
N ALA A 16 -1.25 9.00 5.26
CA ALA A 16 -2.31 9.40 6.19
C ALA A 16 -2.97 8.18 6.84
N PHE A 17 -3.24 7.13 6.06
CA PHE A 17 -3.77 5.87 6.59
C PHE A 17 -2.80 5.19 7.58
N ASP A 18 -1.50 5.12 7.25
CA ASP A 18 -0.49 4.55 8.16
C ASP A 18 -0.41 5.31 9.49
N LEU A 19 -0.35 6.65 9.42
CA LEU A 19 -0.34 7.50 10.62
C LEU A 19 -1.63 7.34 11.43
N ASP A 20 -2.78 7.31 10.76
CA ASP A 20 -4.08 7.13 11.42
C ASP A 20 -4.21 5.76 12.08
N PHE A 21 -3.67 4.72 11.45
CA PHE A 21 -3.60 3.38 12.01
C PHE A 21 -2.74 3.33 13.28
N ARG A 22 -1.52 3.90 13.22
CA ARG A 22 -0.56 3.89 14.32
C ARG A 22 -1.01 4.65 15.56
N LYS A 23 -1.87 5.67 15.42
CA LYS A 23 -2.47 6.38 16.56
C LYS A 23 -3.19 5.46 17.56
N ARG A 24 -3.58 4.24 17.16
CA ARG A 24 -4.19 3.25 18.06
C ARG A 24 -3.23 2.71 19.12
N SER A 25 -1.94 2.69 18.82
CA SER A 25 -0.89 2.15 19.69
C SER A 25 0.18 3.17 20.10
N ASP A 26 0.21 4.35 19.47
CA ASP A 26 1.16 5.43 19.75
C ASP A 26 0.46 6.69 20.27
N ALA A 27 0.48 6.88 21.59
CA ALA A 27 -0.11 8.03 22.27
C ALA A 27 0.51 9.37 21.82
N THR A 28 1.79 9.37 21.42
CA THR A 28 2.49 10.58 20.96
C THR A 28 1.89 11.10 19.66
N LEU A 29 1.45 10.20 18.77
CA LEU A 29 0.78 10.58 17.53
C LEU A 29 -0.62 11.14 17.79
N VAL A 30 -1.33 10.61 18.80
CA VAL A 30 -2.65 11.13 19.21
C VAL A 30 -2.54 12.55 19.75
N ASP A 31 -1.57 12.81 20.63
CA ASP A 31 -1.36 14.15 21.19
C ASP A 31 -1.04 15.20 20.12
N ARG A 32 -0.33 14.80 19.05
CA ARG A 32 0.10 15.72 17.98
C ARG A 32 -0.92 15.90 16.86
N LEU A 33 -1.64 14.85 16.49
CA LEU A 33 -2.45 14.80 15.27
C LEU A 33 -3.94 14.51 15.55
N GLY A 34 -4.34 14.49 16.83
CA GLY A 34 -5.68 14.13 17.27
C GLY A 34 -5.94 12.62 17.23
N PRO A 35 -7.13 12.18 17.67
CA PRO A 35 -7.51 10.76 17.68
C PRO A 35 -7.52 10.14 16.27
N PRO A 36 -7.55 8.80 16.16
CA PRO A 36 -7.79 8.12 14.89
C PRO A 36 -9.09 8.61 14.24
N ILE A 37 -9.06 8.83 12.93
CA ILE A 37 -10.17 9.33 12.12
C ILE A 37 -11.03 8.15 11.65
N VAL A 38 -10.39 7.10 11.14
CA VAL A 38 -11.07 5.91 10.64
C VAL A 38 -11.11 4.90 11.77
N ASP A 39 -12.30 4.51 12.23
CA ASP A 39 -12.45 3.36 13.10
C ASP A 39 -12.50 2.06 12.28
N VAL A 40 -11.83 1.03 12.76
CA VAL A 40 -11.75 -0.27 12.09
C VAL A 40 -12.11 -1.32 13.13
N PRO A 41 -13.39 -1.76 13.14
CA PRO A 41 -13.87 -2.64 14.19
C PRO A 41 -13.20 -4.02 14.10
N ARG A 42 -12.90 -4.61 15.26
CA ARG A 42 -12.32 -5.96 15.42
C ARG A 42 -10.88 -6.12 14.89
N LEU A 43 -10.07 -5.07 15.01
CA LEU A 43 -8.62 -5.20 14.86
C LEU A 43 -8.01 -5.98 16.03
N HIS A 44 -7.05 -6.86 15.74
CA HIS A 44 -6.23 -7.49 16.77
C HIS A 44 -5.38 -6.42 17.46
N PRO A 45 -5.29 -6.40 18.81
CA PRO A 45 -4.60 -5.34 19.56
C PRO A 45 -3.12 -5.19 19.20
N ASP A 46 -2.46 -6.29 18.82
CA ASP A 46 -1.04 -6.31 18.44
C ASP A 46 -0.80 -6.21 16.92
N LEU A 47 -1.83 -5.90 16.12
CA LEU A 47 -1.65 -5.80 14.68
C LEU A 47 -0.83 -4.55 14.33
N ALA A 48 0.33 -4.76 13.70
CA ALA A 48 1.11 -3.70 13.08
C ALA A 48 0.96 -3.80 11.55
N VAL A 49 0.53 -2.71 10.92
CA VAL A 49 0.51 -2.57 9.46
C VAL A 49 1.79 -1.87 9.03
N GLY A 50 2.38 -2.33 7.93
CA GLY A 50 3.51 -1.66 7.29
C GLY A 50 3.16 -1.36 5.84
N VAL A 51 3.56 -0.18 5.36
CA VAL A 51 3.37 0.23 3.98
C VAL A 51 4.68 0.08 3.21
N GLN A 52 4.60 -0.53 2.03
CA GLN A 52 5.70 -0.58 1.07
C GLN A 52 5.23 0.04 -0.24
N ILE A 53 6.08 0.88 -0.83
CA ILE A 53 5.75 1.63 -2.05
C ILE A 53 6.68 1.19 -3.16
N GLY A 54 6.07 0.73 -4.26
CA GLY A 54 6.74 0.46 -5.52
C GLY A 54 6.36 1.50 -6.59
N ASN A 55 7.01 1.42 -7.74
CA ASN A 55 6.76 2.31 -8.87
C ASN A 55 6.52 1.48 -10.13
N SER A 56 5.52 1.85 -10.92
CA SER A 56 5.29 1.25 -12.25
C SER A 56 5.91 2.06 -13.38
N ASP A 57 6.40 3.28 -13.14
CA ASP A 57 6.84 4.23 -14.17
C ASP A 57 5.82 4.38 -15.32
N SER A 58 4.52 4.22 -14.99
CA SER A 58 3.42 4.20 -15.95
C SER A 58 3.55 3.16 -17.07
N ARG A 59 4.29 2.07 -16.83
CA ARG A 59 4.52 0.94 -17.73
C ARG A 59 4.07 -0.35 -17.08
N PHE A 60 3.32 -1.18 -17.81
CA PHE A 60 2.73 -2.38 -17.22
C PHE A 60 3.81 -3.44 -16.88
N GLU A 61 4.89 -3.52 -17.66
CA GLU A 61 5.97 -4.47 -17.43
C GLU A 61 6.69 -4.18 -16.11
N ILE A 62 6.97 -2.89 -15.86
CA ILE A 62 7.59 -2.44 -14.60
C ILE A 62 6.61 -2.62 -13.43
N GLY A 63 5.32 -2.35 -13.65
CA GLY A 63 4.27 -2.61 -12.67
C GLY A 63 4.19 -4.09 -12.25
N ILE A 64 4.27 -5.02 -13.21
CA ILE A 64 4.28 -6.46 -12.95
C ILE A 64 5.54 -6.86 -12.15
N CYS A 65 6.73 -6.45 -12.60
CA CYS A 65 7.97 -6.79 -11.90
C CYS A 65 7.96 -6.27 -10.47
N THR A 66 7.53 -5.03 -10.28
CA THR A 66 7.40 -4.41 -8.95
C THR A 66 6.40 -5.15 -8.06
N ALA A 67 5.25 -5.55 -8.61
CA ALA A 67 4.28 -6.33 -7.85
C ALA A 67 4.86 -7.67 -7.41
N ILE A 68 5.58 -8.37 -8.29
CA ILE A 68 6.26 -9.64 -7.96
C ILE A 68 7.28 -9.43 -6.84
N GLU A 69 8.13 -8.41 -6.93
CA GLU A 69 9.12 -8.11 -5.88
C GLU A 69 8.46 -7.87 -4.52
N LEU A 70 7.35 -7.11 -4.50
CA LEU A 70 6.60 -6.81 -3.26
C LEU A 70 5.92 -8.07 -2.69
N ILE A 71 5.35 -8.91 -3.54
CA ILE A 71 4.69 -10.17 -3.16
C ILE A 71 5.70 -11.17 -2.61
N GLN A 72 6.85 -11.30 -3.26
CA GLN A 72 7.87 -12.27 -2.88
C GLN A 72 8.72 -11.78 -1.70
N GLY A 73 8.74 -10.47 -1.44
CA GLY A 73 9.58 -9.88 -0.39
C GLY A 73 11.05 -9.81 -0.81
N ASP A 74 11.32 -9.60 -2.09
CA ASP A 74 12.68 -9.57 -2.61
C ASP A 74 13.49 -8.38 -2.08
N GLY A 75 14.81 -8.53 -2.00
CA GLY A 75 15.70 -7.49 -1.53
C GLY A 75 15.61 -7.21 -0.02
N GLY A 76 15.24 -8.20 0.79
CA GLY A 76 15.13 -8.08 2.26
C GLY A 76 13.82 -7.45 2.74
N ARG A 77 12.85 -7.29 1.83
CA ARG A 77 11.51 -6.79 2.15
C ARG A 77 10.66 -7.88 2.79
N ARG A 78 9.64 -7.48 3.55
CA ARG A 78 8.59 -8.41 3.98
C ARG A 78 7.61 -8.61 2.84
N LYS A 79 7.04 -9.81 2.71
CA LYS A 79 5.96 -10.07 1.74
C LYS A 79 4.76 -9.18 2.06
N VAL A 80 4.12 -8.65 1.04
CA VAL A 80 2.88 -7.88 1.20
C VAL A 80 1.68 -8.82 1.34
N ALA A 81 0.72 -8.44 2.18
CA ALA A 81 -0.55 -9.16 2.34
C ALA A 81 -1.63 -8.71 1.33
N ALA A 82 -1.45 -7.53 0.72
CA ALA A 82 -2.35 -6.95 -0.27
C ALA A 82 -1.59 -5.89 -1.09
N LEU A 83 -2.11 -5.59 -2.28
CA LEU A 83 -1.62 -4.50 -3.13
C LEU A 83 -2.71 -3.46 -3.38
N VAL A 84 -2.32 -2.20 -3.49
CA VAL A 84 -3.21 -1.10 -3.86
C VAL A 84 -2.61 -0.32 -5.01
N GLY A 85 -3.36 -0.11 -6.09
CA GLY A 85 -2.98 0.75 -7.19
C GLY A 85 -3.12 0.14 -8.58
N GLY A 86 -2.27 0.59 -9.51
CA GLY A 86 -2.45 0.36 -10.94
C GLY A 86 -3.47 1.33 -11.54
N TYR A 87 -3.25 2.65 -11.37
CA TYR A 87 -4.21 3.71 -11.77
C TYR A 87 -4.76 3.55 -13.20
N HIS A 88 -3.87 3.23 -14.15
CA HIS A 88 -4.32 2.90 -15.50
C HIS A 88 -4.73 1.43 -15.55
N SER A 89 -5.92 1.14 -16.07
CA SER A 89 -6.40 -0.24 -16.25
C SER A 89 -5.43 -1.09 -17.09
N SER A 90 -4.68 -0.46 -18.01
CA SER A 90 -3.60 -1.11 -18.77
C SER A 90 -2.44 -1.62 -17.91
N ILE A 91 -2.31 -1.14 -16.67
CA ILE A 91 -1.35 -1.58 -15.66
C ILE A 91 -2.04 -2.43 -14.59
N SER A 92 -3.19 -1.98 -14.06
CA SER A 92 -3.92 -2.71 -13.00
C SER A 92 -4.36 -4.11 -13.43
N ILE A 93 -4.86 -4.30 -14.65
CA ILE A 93 -5.38 -5.61 -15.10
C ILE A 93 -4.26 -6.66 -15.20
N PRO A 94 -3.11 -6.38 -15.85
CA PRO A 94 -2.01 -7.34 -15.86
C PRO A 94 -1.45 -7.63 -14.46
N VAL A 95 -1.33 -6.61 -13.60
CA VAL A 95 -0.89 -6.79 -12.21
C VAL A 95 -1.88 -7.64 -11.41
N ALA A 96 -3.19 -7.40 -11.56
CA ALA A 96 -4.23 -8.16 -10.88
C ALA A 96 -4.22 -9.64 -11.29
N SER A 97 -3.90 -9.93 -12.54
CA SER A 97 -3.80 -11.31 -13.05
C SER A 97 -2.63 -12.07 -12.39
N ILE A 98 -1.50 -11.39 -12.18
CA ILE A 98 -0.36 -11.95 -11.43
C ILE A 98 -0.71 -12.09 -9.95
N ASN A 99 -1.36 -11.09 -9.36
CA ASN A 99 -1.75 -11.10 -7.96
C ASN A 99 -2.70 -12.26 -7.64
N ALA A 100 -3.64 -12.56 -8.55
CA ALA A 100 -4.53 -13.71 -8.43
C ALA A 100 -3.76 -15.05 -8.42
N TRP A 101 -2.69 -15.18 -9.20
CA TRP A 101 -1.83 -16.36 -9.18
C TRP A 101 -1.13 -16.56 -7.82
N PHE A 102 -0.74 -15.47 -7.18
CA PHE A 102 -0.10 -15.49 -5.86
C PHE A 102 -1.09 -15.40 -4.68
N GLU A 103 -2.39 -15.42 -4.96
CA GLU A 103 -3.46 -15.26 -3.96
C GLU A 103 -3.34 -13.97 -3.13
N VAL A 104 -2.80 -12.91 -3.73
CA VAL A 104 -2.68 -11.59 -3.11
C VAL A 104 -3.82 -10.69 -3.59
N PRO A 105 -4.70 -10.17 -2.71
CA PRO A 105 -5.77 -9.28 -3.12
C PRO A 105 -5.23 -7.92 -3.60
N GLN A 106 -5.87 -7.37 -4.64
CA GLN A 106 -5.60 -6.02 -5.15
C GLN A 106 -6.84 -5.14 -5.08
N VAL A 107 -6.65 -3.88 -4.65
CA VAL A 107 -7.63 -2.80 -4.79
C VAL A 107 -7.10 -1.79 -5.80
N SER A 108 -7.88 -1.47 -6.84
CA SER A 108 -7.48 -0.53 -7.91
C SER A 108 -8.31 0.74 -7.86
#